data_AF-A0A6V7IRY2-F1
#
_entry.id   AF-A0A6V7IRY2-F1
#
_cell.length_a   1.000
_cell.length_b   1.000
_cell.length_c   1.000
_cell.angle_alpha   90.00
_cell.angle_beta   90.00
_cell.angle_gamma   90.00
#
_symmetry.space_group_name_H-M   'P 1'
#
loop_
_entity.id
_entity.type
_entity.pdbx_description
1 polymer ?
#
loop_
_entity_poly.entity_id
_entity_poly.type
_entity_poly.pdbx_seq_one_letter_code
_entity_poly.pdbx_strand_id
1 'polypeptide(L)'
;MSTGKRLAKRSIIGTRVCGPCSDGKYYSGCIYAVLPSSSSGSSLEKAQQSRYLVRFDQVSGNMPPNSTAEYYESDLIGPGFGSVTNARLIPGQRVFLTYNGREIEAEVDKCRLDKDDVDIHLAISNGKG
;
A
#
# COMPACT_ATOMS: atom_id res chain seq x y z
N MET A 1 20.20 -1.55 8.82
CA MET A 1 19.46 -2.70 8.25
C MET A 1 19.56 -2.63 6.72
N SER A 2 19.81 -3.75 6.05
CA SER A 2 20.24 -3.81 4.65
C SER A 2 19.09 -3.56 3.66
N THR A 3 18.80 -2.30 3.35
CA THR A 3 17.97 -1.88 2.20
C THR A 3 18.81 -1.85 0.93
N GLY A 4 18.88 -2.94 0.18
CA GLY A 4 19.66 -2.92 -1.06
C GLY A 4 19.75 -4.19 -1.90
N LYS A 5 19.11 -5.29 -1.51
CA LYS A 5 19.06 -6.48 -2.38
C LYS A 5 17.65 -6.61 -2.95
N ARG A 6 17.51 -6.24 -4.22
CA ARG A 6 16.29 -6.50 -5.01
C ARG A 6 15.99 -7.99 -4.93
N LEU A 7 14.76 -8.33 -4.55
CA LEU A 7 14.28 -9.70 -4.53
C LEU A 7 14.23 -10.20 -5.98
N ALA A 8 14.71 -11.43 -6.24
CA ALA A 8 14.73 -11.97 -7.60
C ALA A 8 13.33 -12.00 -8.21
N LYS A 9 13.22 -11.83 -9.54
CA LYS A 9 11.94 -11.67 -10.27
C LYS A 9 10.91 -12.79 -10.05
N ARG A 10 11.36 -14.01 -9.70
CA ARG A 10 10.47 -15.15 -9.35
C ARG A 10 10.01 -15.19 -7.90
N SER A 11 10.56 -14.31 -7.05
CA SER A 11 10.32 -14.28 -5.61
C SER A 11 9.40 -13.13 -5.18
N ILE A 12 8.96 -12.28 -6.10
CA ILE A 12 8.12 -11.10 -5.81
C ILE A 12 6.61 -11.37 -5.92
N ILE A 13 6.23 -12.45 -6.61
CA ILE A 13 4.83 -12.93 -6.63
C ILE A 13 4.53 -13.49 -5.24
N GLY A 14 3.39 -13.09 -4.67
CA GLY A 14 2.99 -13.38 -3.30
C GLY A 14 3.51 -12.37 -2.28
N THR A 15 4.37 -11.42 -2.66
CA THR A 15 4.83 -10.36 -1.74
C THR A 15 3.65 -9.46 -1.34
N ARG A 16 3.51 -9.25 -0.03
CA ARG A 16 2.54 -8.33 0.58
C ARG A 16 2.99 -6.89 0.36
N VAL A 17 2.11 -6.10 -0.21
CA VAL A 17 2.34 -4.68 -0.50
C VAL A 17 1.08 -3.88 -0.21
N CYS A 18 1.25 -2.57 -0.02
CA CYS A 18 0.16 -1.61 -0.01
C CYS A 18 0.21 -0.76 -1.27
N GLY A 19 -0.94 -0.48 -1.90
CA GLY A 19 -1.03 0.37 -3.08
C GLY A 19 -2.25 1.30 -2.99
N PRO A 20 -2.19 2.49 -3.60
CA PRO A 20 -3.30 3.44 -3.60
C PRO A 20 -4.41 2.99 -4.56
N CYS A 21 -5.66 3.00 -4.12
CA CYS A 21 -6.81 2.74 -4.99
C CYS A 21 -7.39 4.05 -5.54
N SER A 22 -8.45 3.96 -6.35
CA SER A 22 -9.05 5.13 -7.03
C SER A 22 -9.69 6.15 -6.08
N ASP A 23 -9.94 5.76 -4.83
CA ASP A 23 -10.41 6.64 -3.75
C ASP A 23 -9.27 7.38 -3.03
N GLY A 24 -8.01 7.14 -3.42
CA GLY A 24 -6.83 7.74 -2.81
C GLY A 24 -6.40 7.08 -1.50
N LYS A 25 -7.07 6.02 -1.05
CA LYS A 25 -6.66 5.25 0.14
C LYS A 25 -5.71 4.13 -0.27
N TYR A 26 -4.80 3.78 0.64
CA TYR A 26 -3.93 2.63 0.53
C TYR A 26 -4.62 1.38 1.03
N TYR A 27 -4.52 0.32 0.24
CA TYR A 27 -5.05 -1.00 0.56
C TYR A 27 -3.94 -2.03 0.54
N SER A 28 -4.03 -2.99 1.45
CA SER A 28 -3.13 -4.13 1.51
C SER A 28 -3.52 -5.17 0.47
N GLY A 29 -2.53 -5.79 -0.14
CA GLY A 29 -2.73 -6.84 -1.13
C GLY A 29 -1.47 -7.66 -1.39
N CYS A 30 -1.55 -8.52 -2.39
CA CYS A 30 -0.42 -9.34 -2.85
C CYS A 30 -0.16 -9.12 -4.33
N ILE A 31 1.11 -9.03 -4.70
CA ILE A 31 1.51 -9.07 -6.11
C ILE A 31 1.20 -10.47 -6.66
N TYR A 32 0.41 -10.57 -7.72
CA TYR A 32 0.07 -11.85 -8.34
C TYR A 32 0.73 -12.04 -9.72
N ALA A 33 1.15 -10.95 -10.37
CA ALA A 33 1.85 -11.01 -11.65
C ALA A 33 2.78 -9.81 -11.85
N VAL A 34 3.79 -10.01 -12.71
CA VAL A 34 4.75 -8.98 -13.10
C VAL A 34 4.68 -8.80 -14.61
N LEU A 35 4.33 -7.61 -15.05
CA LEU A 35 4.29 -7.24 -16.46
C LEU A 35 5.67 -6.68 -16.84
N PRO A 36 6.40 -7.35 -17.76
CA PRO A 36 7.68 -6.85 -18.23
C PRO A 36 7.49 -5.51 -18.96
N SER A 37 8.44 -4.61 -18.78
CA SER A 37 8.51 -3.35 -19.52
C SER A 37 8.55 -3.67 -21.02
N SER A 38 7.53 -3.26 -21.78
CA SER A 38 7.53 -3.44 -23.23
C SER A 38 8.41 -2.36 -23.84
N SER A 39 9.59 -2.76 -24.31
CA SER A 39 10.54 -1.89 -24.99
C SER A 39 10.06 -1.57 -26.42
N SER A 40 8.98 -0.82 -26.54
CA SER A 40 8.44 -0.41 -27.84
C SER A 40 8.28 1.11 -27.86
N GLY A 41 9.38 1.79 -28.22
CA GLY A 41 9.36 3.08 -28.90
C GLY A 41 8.98 4.33 -28.09
N SER A 42 9.95 5.24 -28.01
CA SER A 42 9.82 6.68 -27.73
C SER A 42 9.58 7.14 -26.28
N SER A 43 10.67 7.69 -25.71
CA SER A 43 10.70 8.88 -24.84
C SER A 43 9.83 8.88 -23.57
N LEU A 44 10.34 8.30 -22.47
CA LEU A 44 10.40 8.87 -21.11
C LEU A 44 10.94 7.79 -20.16
N GLU A 45 11.80 8.16 -19.19
CA GLU A 45 12.45 7.27 -18.21
C GLU A 45 11.50 6.31 -17.46
N LYS A 46 10.19 6.60 -17.42
CA LYS A 46 9.16 5.74 -16.81
C LYS A 46 8.77 4.51 -17.65
N ALA A 47 8.99 4.51 -18.96
CA ALA A 47 8.57 3.43 -19.85
C ALA A 47 9.38 2.12 -19.69
N GLN A 48 10.50 2.17 -18.95
CA GLN A 48 11.36 1.01 -18.71
C GLN A 48 11.09 0.31 -17.36
N GLN A 49 10.17 0.82 -16.52
CA GLN A 49 9.89 0.23 -15.22
C GLN A 49 8.92 -0.96 -15.33
N SER A 50 9.27 -2.04 -14.63
CA SER A 50 8.39 -3.21 -14.52
C SER A 50 7.10 -2.79 -13.82
N ARG A 51 5.97 -3.32 -14.30
CA ARG A 51 4.65 -3.06 -13.71
C ARG A 51 4.21 -4.29 -12.95
N TYR A 52 3.53 -4.07 -11.83
CA TYR A 52 3.14 -5.11 -10.89
C TYR A 52 1.62 -5.12 -10.81
N LEU A 53 1.05 -6.31 -10.94
CA LEU A 53 -0.38 -6.50 -10.75
C LEU A 53 -0.63 -6.97 -9.31
N VAL A 54 -1.38 -6.17 -8.56
CA VAL A 54 -1.71 -6.42 -7.15
C VAL A 54 -3.16 -6.84 -7.06
N ARG A 55 -3.43 -7.88 -6.28
CA ARG A 55 -4.77 -8.26 -5.84
C ARG A 55 -4.95 -7.82 -4.40
N PHE A 56 -5.91 -6.95 -4.15
CA PHE A 56 -6.18 -6.40 -2.82
C PHE A 56 -7.04 -7.32 -1.97
N ASP A 57 -6.86 -7.20 -0.66
CA ASP A 57 -7.66 -7.92 0.31
C ASP A 57 -9.09 -7.35 0.40
N GLN A 58 -10.02 -8.18 0.87
CA GLN A 58 -11.34 -7.70 1.29
C GLN A 58 -11.21 -6.90 2.59
N VAL A 59 -11.86 -5.75 2.68
CA VAL A 59 -11.83 -4.89 3.86
C VAL A 59 -13.21 -4.87 4.50
N SER A 60 -13.37 -5.52 5.65
CA SER A 60 -14.59 -5.47 6.49
C SER A 60 -15.92 -5.63 5.72
N GLY A 61 -15.97 -6.53 4.73
CA GLY A 61 -17.16 -6.81 3.92
C GLY A 61 -17.33 -5.93 2.67
N ASN A 62 -16.50 -4.89 2.51
CA ASN A 62 -16.41 -4.12 1.28
C ASN A 62 -15.17 -4.49 0.48
N MET A 63 -15.35 -4.56 -0.83
CA MET A 63 -14.25 -4.74 -1.76
C MET A 63 -13.64 -3.35 -2.05
N PRO A 64 -12.31 -3.20 -2.04
CA PRO A 64 -11.70 -1.97 -2.51
C PRO A 64 -12.21 -1.66 -3.94
N PRO A 65 -12.33 -0.37 -4.30
CA PRO A 65 -13.00 0.04 -5.54
C PRO A 65 -12.37 -0.57 -6.80
N ASN A 66 -11.12 -1.05 -6.72
CA ASN A 66 -10.53 -1.93 -7.70
C ASN A 66 -9.86 -3.13 -7.02
N SER A 67 -10.45 -4.33 -7.09
CA SER A 67 -9.90 -5.55 -6.48
C SER A 67 -8.53 -5.97 -7.01
N THR A 68 -8.23 -5.59 -8.25
CA THR A 68 -6.95 -5.85 -8.88
C THR A 68 -6.50 -4.62 -9.66
N ALA A 69 -5.29 -4.12 -9.40
CA ALA A 69 -4.78 -2.94 -10.07
C ALA A 69 -3.30 -3.09 -10.43
N GLU A 70 -2.88 -2.28 -11.40
CA GLU A 70 -1.52 -2.22 -11.92
C GLU A 70 -0.76 -1.04 -11.31
N TYR A 71 0.47 -1.28 -10.90
CA TYR A 71 1.32 -0.29 -10.24
C TYR A 71 2.75 -0.31 -10.76
N TYR A 72 3.41 0.84 -10.71
CA TYR A 72 4.86 0.91 -10.81
C TYR A 72 5.51 0.58 -9.46
N GLU A 73 6.81 0.29 -9.48
CA GLU A 73 7.61 0.05 -8.27
C GLU A 73 7.49 1.22 -7.27
N SER A 74 7.41 2.46 -7.77
CA SER A 74 7.30 3.68 -6.97
C SER A 74 5.97 3.85 -6.23
N ASP A 75 4.92 3.18 -6.69
CA ASP A 75 3.56 3.37 -6.19
C ASP A 75 3.24 2.39 -5.06
N LEU A 76 4.02 1.31 -4.96
CA LEU A 76 3.84 0.26 -3.96
C LEU A 76 4.67 0.55 -2.72
N ILE A 77 4.12 0.17 -1.57
CA ILE A 77 4.80 0.21 -0.28
C ILE A 77 4.95 -1.22 0.22
N GLY A 78 6.15 -1.59 0.64
CA GLY A 78 6.41 -2.94 1.16
C GLY A 78 7.85 -3.41 0.95
N PRO A 79 8.16 -4.67 1.30
CA PRO A 79 9.51 -5.21 1.17
C PRO A 79 10.02 -5.17 -0.28
N GLY A 80 11.06 -4.38 -0.54
CA GLY A 80 11.61 -4.20 -1.89
C GLY A 80 10.89 -3.15 -2.73
N PHE A 81 9.97 -2.39 -2.14
CA PHE A 81 9.23 -1.28 -2.74
C PHE A 81 9.40 0.00 -1.91
N GLY A 82 8.56 1.01 -2.15
CA GLY A 82 8.56 2.27 -1.39
C GLY A 82 8.37 2.09 0.11
N SER A 83 8.81 3.11 0.87
CA SER A 83 8.60 3.20 2.31
C SER A 83 7.27 3.88 2.64
N VAL A 84 6.67 3.51 3.78
CA VAL A 84 5.49 4.18 4.34
C VAL A 84 5.74 5.65 4.69
N THR A 85 7.00 6.05 4.90
CA THR A 85 7.39 7.42 5.27
C THR A 85 6.96 8.47 4.23
N ASN A 86 6.83 8.09 2.95
CA ASN A 86 6.38 9.00 1.89
C ASN A 86 4.88 8.89 1.62
N ALA A 87 4.15 8.05 2.35
CA ALA A 87 2.73 7.88 2.17
C ALA A 87 1.97 9.07 2.78
N ARG A 88 1.07 9.66 2.00
CA ARG A 88 0.14 10.68 2.48
C ARG A 88 -1.19 10.00 2.79
N LEU A 89 -1.49 9.88 4.08
CA LEU A 89 -2.75 9.30 4.53
C LEU A 89 -3.86 10.34 4.38
N ILE A 90 -5.03 9.89 3.93
CA ILE A 90 -6.22 10.73 3.80
C ILE A 90 -7.26 10.36 4.87
N PRO A 91 -8.19 11.28 5.20
CA PRO A 91 -9.29 10.97 6.09
C PRO A 91 -10.06 9.72 5.65
N GLY A 92 -10.40 8.85 6.60
CA GLY A 92 -11.03 7.56 6.33
C GLY A 92 -10.08 6.44 5.97
N GLN A 93 -8.76 6.67 5.96
CA GLN A 93 -7.76 5.62 5.77
C GLN A 93 -7.72 4.72 7.01
N ARG A 94 -7.96 3.42 6.82
CA ARG A 94 -7.75 2.42 7.87
C ARG A 94 -6.26 2.20 8.09
N VAL A 95 -5.83 2.24 9.34
CA VAL A 95 -4.45 2.03 9.77
C VAL A 95 -4.39 1.05 10.92
N PHE A 96 -3.26 0.37 11.05
CA PHE A 96 -2.96 -0.51 12.17
C PHE A 96 -1.72 0.04 12.86
N LEU A 97 -1.80 0.23 14.18
CA LEU A 97 -0.70 0.77 14.97
C LEU A 97 -0.53 -0.01 16.26
N THR A 98 0.68 0.01 16.79
CA THR A 98 0.97 -0.64 18.07
C THR A 98 0.75 0.34 19.22
N TYR A 99 -0.19 0.01 20.10
CA TYR A 99 -0.45 0.75 21.33
C TYR A 99 -0.44 -0.22 22.52
N ASN A 100 0.37 0.07 23.54
CA ASN A 100 0.56 -0.81 24.70
C ASN A 100 0.92 -2.27 24.34
N GLY A 101 1.78 -2.44 23.33
CA GLY A 101 2.23 -3.76 22.86
C GLY A 101 1.16 -4.58 22.12
N ARG A 102 0.01 -3.99 21.79
CA ARG A 102 -1.04 -4.60 20.98
C ARG A 102 -1.23 -3.83 19.69
N GLU A 103 -1.46 -4.54 18.60
CA GLU A 103 -1.94 -3.92 17.37
C GLU A 103 -3.39 -3.51 17.57
N ILE A 104 -3.69 -2.25 17.24
CA ILE A 104 -5.03 -1.70 17.26
C ILE A 104 -5.36 -1.13 15.89
N GLU A 105 -6.61 -1.32 15.49
CA GLU A 105 -7.18 -0.73 14.30
C GLU A 105 -7.69 0.68 14.59
N ALA A 106 -7.37 1.61 13.69
CA ALA A 106 -7.85 2.97 13.76
C ALA A 106 -8.12 3.49 12.35
N GLU A 107 -8.79 4.62 12.29
CA GLU A 107 -9.06 5.34 11.06
C GLU A 107 -8.49 6.76 11.16
N VAL A 108 -7.88 7.22 10.08
CA VAL A 108 -7.29 8.56 10.00
C VAL A 108 -8.40 9.60 9.95
N ASP A 109 -8.33 10.58 10.84
CA ASP A 109 -9.21 11.74 10.83
C ASP A 109 -8.55 12.89 10.06
N LYS A 110 -7.27 13.17 10.37
CA LYS A 110 -6.53 14.27 9.74
C LYS A 110 -5.03 14.04 9.75
N CYS A 111 -4.36 14.37 8.65
CA CYS A 111 -2.90 14.45 8.57
C CYS A 111 -2.44 15.91 8.71
N ARG A 112 -1.60 16.20 9.71
CA ARG A 112 -1.05 17.54 10.02
C ARG A 112 0.41 17.61 9.57
N LEU A 113 0.62 17.97 8.31
CA LEU A 113 1.94 18.00 7.67
C LEU A 113 2.90 19.02 8.30
N ASP A 114 2.36 20.06 8.94
CA ASP A 114 3.14 21.07 9.67
C ASP A 114 3.82 20.52 10.92
N LYS A 115 3.25 19.47 11.52
CA LYS A 115 3.74 18.85 12.77
C LYS A 115 4.25 17.42 12.59
N ASP A 116 4.12 16.87 11.39
CA ASP A 116 4.35 15.44 11.11
C ASP A 116 3.48 14.53 12.01
N ASP A 117 2.27 14.99 12.31
CA ASP A 117 1.30 14.29 13.17
C ASP A 117 0.14 13.74 12.33
N VAL A 118 -0.39 12.58 12.74
CA VAL A 118 -1.63 12.02 12.18
C VAL A 118 -2.64 11.84 13.32
N ASP A 119 -3.74 12.60 13.24
CA ASP A 119 -4.88 12.41 14.12
C ASP A 119 -5.66 11.19 13.63
N ILE A 120 -5.94 10.28 14.55
CA ILE A 120 -6.70 9.06 14.31
C ILE A 120 -7.82 8.94 15.32
N HIS A 121 -8.87 8.21 14.95
CA HIS A 121 -9.87 7.73 15.89
C HIS A 121 -9.82 6.20 15.90
N LEU A 122 -9.81 5.63 17.11
CA LEU A 122 -9.79 4.19 17.28
C LEU A 122 -11.14 3.62 16.87
N ALA A 123 -11.13 2.61 16.02
CA ALA A 123 -12.31 1.81 15.76
C ALA A 123 -12.51 0.89 16.97
N ILE A 124 -13.07 1.42 18.06
CA ILE A 124 -13.52 0.58 19.16
C ILE A 124 -14.67 -0.23 18.58
N SER A 125 -14.39 -1.47 18.19
CA SER A 125 -15.44 -2.46 17.97
C SER A 125 -16.21 -2.54 19.27
N ASN A 126 -17.37 -1.87 19.33
CA ASN A 126 -18.32 -2.05 20.42
C ASN A 126 -18.75 -3.52 20.35
N GLY A 127 -18.04 -4.35 21.11
CA GLY A 127 -18.45 -5.72 21.39
C GLY A 127 -19.81 -5.65 22.04
N LYS A 128 -20.86 -5.90 21.26
CA LYS A 128 -22.08 -6.49 21.79
C LYS A 128 -21.73 -7.94 22.14
N GLY A 129 -21.62 -8.21 23.43
CA GLY A 129 -21.40 -9.52 24.03
C GLY A 129 -21.34 -9.38 25.54
#